data_AF-A0AAW2FE60-F1
#
_entry.id   AF-A0AAW2FE60-F1
#
_cell.length_a   1.000
_cell.length_b   1.000
_cell.length_c   1.000
_cell.angle_alpha   90.00
_cell.angle_beta   90.00
_cell.angle_gamma   90.00
#
_symmetry.space_group_name_H-M   'P 1'
#
loop_
_entity.id
_entity.type
_entity.pdbx_description
1 polymer ?
#
loop_
_entity_poly.entity_id
_entity_poly.type
_entity_poly.pdbx_seq_one_letter_code
_entity_poly.pdbx_strand_id
1 'polypeptide(L)'
;MEIVDRLAVCPSSSSYTSVKCRLVCARRGRDLLAKRVDGLLIRLRAIIWRLLENKSRLGEVMKCASISLAEVNYATGGMNELVLQAVDRAKTKILSRQEIIGGCRLWMYETFRSGADPFEFAGLARGGQQVAKLKINYGKAIDLLVELASLQRNFLILDQAIGTTRRRVNGLRHVIIPQLERTLVYIITERDEYEREEFYRLKKIREKKKRNDRETSHDFTRCANILEDTDNDLLF
;
A
#
# COMPACT_ATOMS: atom_id res chain seq x y z
N MET A 1 11.47 -5.78 27.47
CA MET A 1 10.62 -4.73 26.86
C MET A 1 9.21 -5.28 26.84
N GLU A 2 8.36 -4.85 27.77
CA GLU A 2 6.94 -5.20 27.71
C GLU A 2 6.39 -4.73 26.37
N ILE A 3 5.71 -5.62 25.66
CA ILE A 3 5.04 -5.29 24.40
C ILE A 3 3.93 -4.32 24.78
N VAL A 4 4.19 -3.02 24.64
CA VAL A 4 3.24 -1.97 24.98
C VAL A 4 2.10 -2.03 23.96
N ASP A 5 1.08 -2.80 24.34
CA ASP A 5 -0.07 -3.18 23.53
C ASP A 5 -1.10 -2.06 23.31
N ARG A 6 -0.76 -0.85 23.77
CA ARG A 6 -1.60 0.35 23.79
C ARG A 6 -0.80 1.59 23.38
N LEU A 7 -1.49 2.62 22.89
CA LEU A 7 -0.85 3.92 22.65
C LEU A 7 -0.68 4.66 23.98
N ALA A 8 0.44 5.35 24.15
CA ALA A 8 0.68 6.24 25.29
C ALA A 8 -0.10 7.55 25.11
N VAL A 9 -1.36 7.57 25.56
CA VAL A 9 -2.25 8.73 25.44
C VAL A 9 -2.96 8.95 26.78
N CYS A 10 -3.02 10.20 27.24
CA CYS A 10 -3.76 10.56 28.45
C CYS A 10 -5.28 10.37 28.22
N PRO A 11 -6.02 9.84 29.21
CA PRO A 11 -7.46 9.62 29.10
C PRO A 11 -8.22 10.95 29.15
N SER A 12 -8.61 11.48 27.98
CA SER A 12 -9.39 12.71 27.85
C SER A 12 -10.46 12.59 26.76
N SER A 13 -11.49 13.44 26.80
CA SER A 13 -12.54 13.50 25.75
C SER A 13 -11.98 13.78 24.35
N SER A 14 -10.94 14.61 24.27
CA SER A 14 -10.25 14.90 23.02
C SER A 14 -9.48 13.67 22.51
N SER A 15 -8.74 13.00 23.40
CA SER A 15 -8.02 11.76 23.09
C SER A 15 -8.97 10.67 22.58
N TYR A 16 -10.12 10.47 23.23
CA TYR A 16 -11.13 9.50 22.83
C TYR A 16 -11.60 9.73 21.39
N THR A 17 -11.95 10.99 21.07
CA THR A 17 -12.42 11.38 19.73
C THR A 17 -11.33 11.15 18.67
N SER A 18 -10.09 11.50 18.98
CA SER A 18 -8.94 11.27 18.10
C SER A 18 -8.69 9.79 17.83
N VAL A 19 -8.67 8.94 18.87
CA VAL A 19 -8.46 7.49 18.74
C VAL A 19 -9.62 6.83 18.00
N LYS A 20 -10.86 7.22 18.29
CA LYS A 20 -12.07 6.73 17.58
C LYS A 20 -12.03 7.08 16.10
N CYS A 21 -11.64 8.31 15.75
CA CYS A 21 -11.45 8.72 14.37
C CYS A 21 -10.37 7.87 13.67
N ARG A 22 -9.22 7.67 14.33
CA ARG A 22 -8.14 6.80 13.81
C ARG A 22 -8.60 5.37 13.57
N LEU A 23 -9.42 4.79 14.47
CA LEU A 23 -9.99 3.46 14.31
C LEU A 23 -10.87 3.35 13.04
N VAL A 24 -11.77 4.31 12.85
CA VAL A 24 -12.65 4.35 11.67
C VAL A 24 -11.83 4.50 10.39
N CYS A 25 -10.84 5.40 10.40
CA CYS A 25 -9.93 5.60 9.28
C CYS A 25 -9.10 4.34 8.98
N ALA A 26 -8.58 3.64 10.00
CA ALA A 26 -7.82 2.42 9.83
C ALA A 26 -8.67 1.28 9.24
N ARG A 27 -9.92 1.12 9.70
CA ARG A 27 -10.87 0.14 9.15
C ARG A 27 -11.17 0.43 7.68
N ARG A 28 -11.53 1.69 7.35
CA ARG A 28 -11.76 2.11 5.95
C ARG A 28 -10.52 1.94 5.08
N GLY A 29 -9.35 2.32 5.59
CA GLY A 29 -8.07 2.19 4.89
C GLY A 29 -7.70 0.73 4.58
N ARG A 30 -7.95 -0.19 5.53
CA ARG A 30 -7.78 -1.64 5.32
C ARG A 30 -8.65 -2.12 4.16
N ASP A 31 -9.92 -1.74 4.14
CA ASP A 31 -10.88 -2.21 3.13
C ASP A 31 -10.56 -1.64 1.74
N LEU A 32 -10.13 -0.38 1.66
CA LEU A 32 -9.66 0.24 0.40
C LEU A 32 -8.40 -0.44 -0.13
N LEU A 33 -7.44 -0.73 0.73
CA LEU A 33 -6.21 -1.42 0.33
C LEU A 33 -6.48 -2.87 -0.09
N ALA A 34 -7.42 -3.56 0.54
CA ALA A 34 -7.85 -4.89 0.12
C ALA A 34 -8.42 -4.85 -1.31
N LYS A 35 -9.34 -3.92 -1.60
CA LYS A 35 -9.88 -3.73 -2.96
C LYS A 35 -8.80 -3.40 -3.99
N ARG A 36 -7.80 -2.59 -3.60
CA ARG A 36 -6.65 -2.30 -4.48
C ARG A 36 -5.86 -3.56 -4.79
N VAL A 37 -5.57 -4.40 -3.78
CA VAL A 37 -4.86 -5.67 -3.97
C VAL A 37 -5.62 -6.57 -4.95
N ASP A 38 -6.94 -6.69 -4.80
CA ASP A 38 -7.76 -7.52 -5.68
C ASP A 38 -7.74 -7.01 -7.13
N GLY A 39 -7.86 -5.70 -7.33
CA GLY A 39 -7.74 -5.08 -8.66
C GLY A 39 -6.37 -5.31 -9.31
N LEU A 40 -5.28 -5.21 -8.53
CA LEU A 40 -3.93 -5.49 -9.03
C LEU A 40 -3.73 -6.98 -9.34
N LEU A 41 -4.32 -7.90 -8.58
CA LEU A 41 -4.24 -9.34 -8.83
C LEU A 41 -4.91 -9.74 -10.15
N ILE A 42 -6.06 -9.13 -10.49
CA ILE A 42 -6.73 -9.38 -11.77
C ILE A 42 -5.81 -8.98 -12.93
N ARG A 43 -5.17 -7.81 -12.84
CA ARG A 43 -4.21 -7.34 -13.86
C ARG A 43 -2.96 -8.21 -13.92
N LEU A 44 -2.42 -8.61 -12.77
CA LEU A 44 -1.25 -9.50 -12.70
C LEU A 44 -1.54 -10.82 -13.41
N ARG A 45 -2.70 -11.43 -13.18
CA ARG A 45 -3.12 -12.66 -13.86
C ARG A 45 -3.20 -12.48 -15.38
N ALA A 46 -3.78 -11.37 -15.84
CA ALA A 46 -3.84 -11.08 -17.27
C ALA A 46 -2.43 -10.96 -17.90
N ILE A 47 -1.47 -10.36 -17.19
CA ILE A 47 -0.08 -10.25 -17.64
C ILE A 47 0.61 -11.63 -17.66
N ILE A 48 0.37 -12.47 -16.66
CA ILE A 48 0.93 -13.83 -16.62
C ILE A 48 0.50 -14.64 -17.84
N TRP A 49 -0.79 -14.60 -18.20
CA TRP A 49 -1.29 -15.28 -19.39
C TRP A 49 -0.61 -14.79 -20.67
N ARG A 50 -0.54 -13.48 -20.87
CA ARG A 50 0.17 -12.88 -22.03
C ARG A 50 1.65 -13.23 -22.06
N LEU A 51 2.30 -13.28 -20.90
CA LEU A 51 3.71 -13.62 -20.77
C LEU A 51 3.97 -15.07 -21.16
N LEU A 52 3.10 -16.01 -20.77
CA LEU A 52 3.21 -17.42 -21.17
C LEU A 52 3.03 -17.60 -22.67
N GLU A 53 2.00 -16.97 -23.25
CA GLU A 53 1.74 -17.00 -24.69
C GLU A 53 2.93 -16.42 -25.48
N ASN A 54 3.39 -15.22 -25.12
CA ASN A 54 4.51 -14.57 -25.81
C ASN A 54 5.82 -15.35 -25.63
N LYS A 55 6.03 -16.02 -24.50
CA LYS A 55 7.21 -16.85 -24.27
C LYS A 55 7.22 -18.08 -25.17
N SER A 56 6.06 -18.72 -25.38
CA SER A 56 5.92 -19.83 -26.33
C SER A 56 6.23 -19.37 -27.76
N ARG A 57 5.60 -18.26 -28.18
CA ARG A 57 5.79 -17.67 -29.51
C ARG A 57 7.25 -17.25 -29.76
N LEU A 58 7.91 -16.68 -28.75
CA LEU A 58 9.33 -16.33 -28.83
C LEU A 58 10.20 -17.58 -29.03
N GLY A 59 9.89 -18.69 -28.36
CA GLY A 59 10.61 -19.96 -28.52
C GLY A 59 10.57 -20.47 -29.96
N GLU A 60 9.40 -20.42 -30.60
CA GLU A 60 9.23 -20.81 -32.00
C GLU A 60 10.00 -19.90 -32.96
N VAL A 61 9.89 -18.58 -32.78
CA VAL A 61 10.58 -17.60 -33.64
C VAL A 61 12.10 -17.69 -33.46
N MET A 62 12.59 -17.88 -32.23
CA MET A 62 14.01 -18.04 -31.95
C MET A 62 14.57 -19.35 -32.52
N LYS A 63 13.78 -20.44 -32.51
CA LYS A 63 14.13 -21.69 -33.20
C LYS A 63 14.30 -21.45 -34.70
N CYS A 64 13.34 -20.78 -35.35
CA CYS A 64 13.44 -20.44 -36.77
C CYS A 64 14.64 -19.54 -37.07
N ALA A 65 14.91 -18.53 -36.23
CA ALA A 65 16.07 -17.66 -36.36
C ALA A 65 17.40 -18.43 -36.24
N SER A 66 17.48 -19.37 -35.29
CA SER A 66 18.66 -20.21 -35.08
C SER A 66 18.93 -21.13 -36.26
N ILE A 67 17.88 -21.68 -36.89
CA ILE A 67 18.02 -22.48 -38.11
C ILE A 67 18.52 -21.61 -39.27
N SER A 68 17.99 -20.39 -39.44
CA SER A 68 18.50 -19.46 -40.45
C SER A 68 19.96 -19.08 -40.22
N LEU A 69 20.42 -19.01 -38.97
CA LEU A 69 21.84 -18.78 -38.66
C LEU A 69 22.71 -19.95 -39.13
N ALA A 70 22.24 -21.19 -38.92
CA ALA A 70 22.93 -22.38 -39.42
C ALA A 70 23.00 -22.41 -40.97
N GLU A 71 21.91 -22.03 -41.66
CA GLU A 71 21.88 -21.89 -43.13
C GLU A 71 22.93 -20.88 -43.62
N VAL A 72 23.05 -19.72 -42.96
CA VAL A 72 24.04 -18.69 -43.29
C VAL A 72 25.47 -19.17 -43.04
N ASN A 73 25.72 -19.84 -41.91
CA ASN A 73 27.04 -20.37 -41.60
C ASN A 73 27.47 -21.44 -42.60
N TYR A 74 26.56 -22.31 -43.03
CA TYR A 74 26.81 -23.30 -44.07
C TYR A 74 27.10 -22.64 -45.43
N ALA A 75 26.30 -21.66 -45.83
CA ALA A 75 26.43 -21.00 -47.13
C ALA A 75 27.70 -20.14 -47.25
N THR A 76 28.14 -19.53 -46.15
CA THR A 76 29.24 -18.55 -46.17
C THR A 76 30.55 -19.09 -45.63
N GLY A 77 30.54 -20.20 -44.88
CA GLY A 77 31.74 -20.75 -44.24
C GLY A 77 32.18 -20.01 -42.97
N GLY A 78 31.30 -19.17 -42.40
CA GLY A 78 31.52 -18.43 -41.15
C GLY A 78 31.48 -16.91 -41.33
N MET A 79 30.44 -16.25 -40.81
CA MET A 79 30.25 -14.80 -40.90
C MET A 79 30.46 -14.05 -39.58
N ASN A 80 30.74 -14.76 -38.48
CA ASN A 80 30.73 -14.18 -37.14
C ASN A 80 31.78 -13.08 -36.96
N GLU A 81 33.01 -13.28 -37.44
CA GLU A 81 34.10 -12.32 -37.30
C GLU A 81 33.81 -11.02 -38.06
N LEU A 82 33.29 -11.13 -39.28
CA LEU A 82 32.90 -9.99 -40.12
C LEU A 82 31.81 -9.15 -39.45
N VAL A 83 30.81 -9.81 -38.85
CA VAL A 83 29.74 -9.12 -38.14
C VAL A 83 30.30 -8.41 -36.91
N LEU A 84 31.13 -9.07 -36.11
CA LEU A 84 31.72 -8.48 -34.90
C LEU A 84 32.59 -7.25 -35.20
N GLN A 85 33.38 -7.28 -36.28
CA GLN A 85 34.20 -6.13 -36.70
C GLN A 85 33.36 -4.96 -37.24
N ALA A 86 32.20 -5.23 -37.82
CA ALA A 86 31.34 -4.21 -38.43
C ALA A 86 30.34 -3.56 -37.45
N VAL A 87 30.26 -4.01 -36.19
CA VAL A 87 29.37 -3.40 -35.18
C VAL A 87 30.00 -2.11 -34.65
N ASP A 88 29.42 -0.96 -35.02
CA ASP A 88 29.74 0.35 -34.42
C ASP A 88 28.53 0.91 -33.65
N ARG A 89 27.39 1.12 -34.34
CA ARG A 89 26.16 1.66 -33.74
C ARG A 89 24.99 0.70 -33.83
N ALA A 90 24.19 0.65 -32.76
CA ALA A 90 22.97 -0.14 -32.72
C ALA A 90 21.88 0.46 -33.63
N LYS A 91 21.40 -0.36 -34.58
CA LYS A 91 20.26 -0.04 -35.46
C LYS A 91 18.94 0.00 -34.70
N THR A 92 18.69 -0.99 -33.86
CA THR A 92 17.47 -1.08 -33.05
C THR A 92 17.74 -0.51 -31.67
N LYS A 93 17.05 0.58 -31.34
CA LYS A 93 17.05 1.22 -30.02
C LYS A 93 15.71 0.98 -29.34
N ILE A 94 15.68 1.11 -28.02
CA ILE A 94 14.47 0.90 -27.22
C ILE A 94 14.08 2.25 -26.60
N LEU A 95 12.84 2.66 -26.82
CA LEU A 95 12.24 3.79 -26.14
C LEU A 95 11.41 3.28 -24.96
N SER A 96 11.51 3.96 -23.83
CA SER A 96 10.79 3.60 -22.61
C SER A 96 9.68 4.61 -22.36
N ARG A 97 8.44 4.12 -22.28
CA ARG A 97 7.25 4.87 -21.91
C ARG A 97 6.73 4.38 -20.56
N GLN A 98 6.14 5.27 -19.77
CA GLN A 98 5.52 4.91 -18.50
C GLN A 98 4.00 5.01 -18.59
N GLU A 99 3.31 4.02 -18.01
CA GLU A 99 1.86 4.01 -17.84
C GLU A 99 1.51 3.85 -16.36
N ILE A 100 0.46 4.52 -15.90
CA ILE A 100 0.03 4.48 -14.50
C ILE A 100 -1.22 3.60 -14.39
N ILE A 101 -1.11 2.46 -13.68
CA ILE A 101 -2.22 1.56 -13.43
C ILE A 101 -2.33 1.30 -11.92
N GLY A 102 -3.48 1.62 -11.31
CA GLY A 102 -3.75 1.33 -9.90
C GLY A 102 -2.73 1.96 -8.94
N GLY A 103 -2.19 3.13 -9.30
CA GLY A 103 -1.14 3.84 -8.56
C GLY A 103 0.24 3.21 -8.64
N CYS A 104 0.48 2.29 -9.58
CA CYS A 104 1.80 1.73 -9.90
C CYS A 104 2.25 2.24 -11.27
N ARG A 105 3.53 2.60 -11.40
CA ARG A 105 4.14 3.00 -12.68
C ARG A 105 4.68 1.75 -13.39
N LEU A 106 4.09 1.42 -14.52
CA LEU A 106 4.49 0.34 -15.41
C LEU A 106 5.34 0.90 -16.55
N TRP A 107 6.23 0.06 -17.09
CA TRP A 107 7.12 0.38 -18.19
C TRP A 107 6.64 -0.32 -19.45
N MET A 108 6.49 0.45 -20.52
CA MET A 108 6.24 -0.01 -21.87
C MET A 108 7.48 0.26 -22.70
N TYR A 109 7.98 -0.77 -23.38
CA TYR A 109 9.15 -0.66 -24.24
C TYR A 109 8.70 -0.72 -25.69
N GLU A 110 9.13 0.26 -26.48
CA GLU A 110 8.83 0.35 -27.91
C GLU A 110 10.14 0.26 -28.70
N THR A 111 10.15 -0.50 -29.79
CA THR A 111 11.32 -0.61 -30.66
C THR A 111 11.38 0.57 -31.63
N PHE A 112 12.50 1.28 -31.62
CA PHE A 112 12.79 2.37 -32.54
C PHE A 112 13.96 1.98 -33.43
N ARG A 113 13.72 1.85 -34.74
CA ARG A 113 14.76 1.51 -35.72
C ARG A 113 15.35 2.81 -36.27
N SER A 114 16.62 3.05 -35.97
CA SER A 114 17.33 4.26 -36.36
C SER A 114 18.27 3.97 -37.52
N GLY A 115 17.98 4.57 -38.68
CA GLY A 115 18.91 4.73 -39.80
C GLY A 115 19.31 3.47 -40.58
N ALA A 116 20.15 3.71 -41.60
CA ALA A 116 20.60 2.78 -42.63
C ALA A 116 21.21 1.48 -42.08
N ASP A 117 21.13 0.41 -42.88
CA ASP A 117 21.59 -0.92 -42.50
C ASP A 117 23.12 -1.00 -42.54
N PRO A 118 23.82 -1.13 -41.39
CA PRO A 118 25.28 -1.20 -41.37
C PRO A 118 25.81 -2.48 -42.03
N PHE A 119 24.94 -3.46 -42.26
CA PHE A 119 25.28 -4.76 -42.84
C PHE A 119 24.74 -4.94 -44.26
N GLU A 120 24.36 -3.89 -44.98
CA GLU A 120 23.77 -4.01 -46.33
C GLU A 120 24.64 -4.84 -47.29
N PHE A 121 25.96 -4.67 -47.23
CA PHE A 121 26.93 -5.40 -48.06
C PHE A 121 27.37 -6.76 -47.49
N ALA A 122 26.87 -7.17 -46.33
CA ALA A 122 27.23 -8.45 -45.72
C ALA A 122 26.66 -9.62 -46.55
N GLY A 123 27.54 -10.49 -47.05
CA GLY A 123 27.16 -11.64 -47.88
C GLY A 123 27.05 -11.37 -49.37
N LEU A 124 27.59 -10.25 -49.85
CA LEU A 124 27.63 -9.93 -51.28
C LEU A 124 28.39 -11.00 -52.10
N ALA A 125 29.47 -11.56 -51.53
CA ALA A 125 30.28 -12.57 -52.21
C ALA A 125 29.61 -13.96 -52.23
N ARG A 126 28.97 -14.37 -51.12
CA ARG A 126 28.29 -15.68 -50.97
C ARG A 126 27.14 -15.57 -49.99
N GLY A 127 26.00 -16.18 -50.32
CA GLY A 127 24.90 -16.40 -49.38
C GLY A 127 24.06 -15.17 -48.98
N GLY A 128 24.15 -14.04 -49.69
CA GLY A 128 23.45 -12.79 -49.34
C GLY A 128 21.94 -12.92 -49.13
N GLN A 129 21.26 -13.78 -49.90
CA GLN A 129 19.82 -14.05 -49.71
C GLN A 129 19.52 -14.70 -48.35
N GLN A 130 20.39 -15.62 -47.90
CA GLN A 130 20.24 -16.25 -46.58
C GLN A 130 20.52 -15.26 -45.46
N VAL A 131 21.49 -14.35 -45.66
CA VAL A 131 21.78 -13.26 -44.71
C VAL A 131 20.60 -12.29 -44.59
N ALA A 132 19.93 -11.96 -45.69
CA ALA A 132 18.73 -11.13 -45.66
C ALA A 132 17.58 -11.83 -44.89
N LYS A 133 17.36 -13.12 -45.14
CA LYS A 133 16.37 -13.94 -44.41
C LYS A 133 16.69 -14.01 -42.92
N LEU A 134 17.96 -14.18 -42.56
CA LEU A 134 18.46 -14.15 -41.19
C LEU A 134 18.11 -12.84 -40.48
N LYS A 135 18.41 -11.70 -41.11
CA LYS A 135 18.11 -10.36 -40.57
C LYS A 135 16.61 -10.18 -40.28
N ILE A 136 15.74 -10.64 -41.18
CA ILE A 136 14.29 -10.55 -41.00
C ILE A 136 13.85 -11.40 -39.81
N ASN A 137 14.34 -12.64 -39.70
CA ASN A 137 13.96 -13.55 -38.62
C ASN A 137 14.46 -13.07 -37.25
N TYR A 138 15.71 -12.61 -37.15
CA TYR A 138 16.23 -12.01 -35.91
C TYR A 138 15.57 -10.66 -35.60
N GLY A 139 15.21 -9.86 -36.60
CA GLY A 139 14.45 -8.63 -36.40
C GLY A 139 13.11 -8.90 -35.72
N LYS A 140 12.35 -9.89 -36.21
CA LYS A 140 11.09 -10.34 -35.58
C LYS A 140 11.31 -10.87 -34.16
N ALA A 141 12.40 -11.63 -33.94
CA ALA A 141 12.73 -12.15 -32.62
C ALA A 141 13.02 -11.02 -31.61
N ILE A 142 13.77 -9.99 -32.02
CA ILE A 142 14.08 -8.83 -31.18
C ILE A 142 12.80 -8.07 -30.81
N ASP A 143 11.90 -7.82 -31.78
CA ASP A 143 10.65 -7.11 -31.50
C ASP A 143 9.81 -7.86 -30.42
N LEU A 144 9.66 -9.19 -30.56
CA LEU A 144 8.98 -10.01 -29.56
C LEU A 144 9.69 -10.05 -28.21
N LEU A 145 11.03 -10.01 -28.22
CA LEU A 145 11.82 -10.00 -26.98
C LEU A 145 11.63 -8.69 -26.22
N VAL A 146 11.56 -7.55 -26.92
CA VAL A 146 11.28 -6.25 -26.29
C VAL A 146 9.87 -6.23 -25.68
N GLU A 147 8.86 -6.72 -26.40
CA GLU A 147 7.51 -6.86 -25.86
C GLU A 147 7.50 -7.74 -24.61
N LEU A 148 8.17 -8.90 -24.65
CA LEU A 148 8.25 -9.82 -23.52
C LEU A 148 9.00 -9.22 -22.32
N ALA A 149 10.06 -8.46 -22.56
CA ALA A 149 10.80 -7.75 -21.52
C ALA A 149 9.92 -6.71 -20.81
N SER A 150 9.04 -6.03 -21.54
CA SER A 150 8.08 -5.08 -20.94
C SER A 150 7.12 -5.79 -19.98
N LEU A 151 6.55 -6.93 -20.40
CA LEU A 151 5.65 -7.74 -19.58
C LEU A 151 6.35 -8.29 -18.33
N GLN A 152 7.59 -8.78 -18.47
CA GLN A 152 8.39 -9.28 -17.35
C GLN A 152 8.70 -8.19 -16.33
N ARG A 153 9.12 -7.01 -16.79
CA ARG A 153 9.41 -5.89 -15.89
C ARG A 153 8.16 -5.45 -15.15
N ASN A 154 7.03 -5.36 -15.85
CA ASN A 154 5.75 -5.01 -15.26
C ASN A 154 5.26 -6.04 -14.25
N PHE A 155 5.46 -7.33 -14.52
CA PHE A 155 5.17 -8.41 -13.57
C PHE A 155 5.92 -8.21 -12.25
N LEU A 156 7.24 -7.97 -12.30
CA LEU A 156 8.05 -7.78 -11.10
C LEU A 156 7.61 -6.57 -10.27
N ILE A 157 7.30 -5.44 -10.93
CA ILE A 157 6.86 -4.22 -10.24
C ILE A 157 5.49 -4.43 -9.59
N LEU A 158 4.55 -5.07 -10.29
CA LEU A 158 3.22 -5.37 -9.75
C LEU A 158 3.28 -6.34 -8.57
N ASP A 159 4.09 -7.39 -8.68
CA ASP A 159 4.25 -8.37 -7.60
C ASP A 159 4.80 -7.71 -6.32
N GLN A 160 5.84 -6.88 -6.45
CA GLN A 160 6.38 -6.10 -5.33
C GLN A 160 5.34 -5.14 -4.73
N ALA A 161 4.55 -4.47 -5.57
CA ALA A 161 3.47 -3.58 -5.12
C ALA A 161 2.36 -4.36 -4.39
N ILE A 162 2.00 -5.56 -4.85
CA ILE A 162 1.03 -6.44 -4.19
C ILE A 162 1.59 -6.94 -2.86
N GLY A 163 2.84 -7.38 -2.82
CA GLY A 163 3.49 -7.86 -1.59
C GLY A 163 3.59 -6.78 -0.52
N THR A 164 3.92 -5.55 -0.89
CA THR A 164 3.97 -4.41 0.05
C THR A 164 2.57 -4.02 0.55
N THR A 165 1.57 -3.96 -0.33
CA THR A 165 0.19 -3.63 0.06
C THR A 165 -0.45 -4.71 0.92
N ARG A 166 -0.25 -6.01 0.61
CA ARG A 166 -0.68 -7.12 1.47
C ARG A 166 -0.08 -7.06 2.87
N ARG A 167 1.23 -6.78 2.98
CA ARG A 167 1.88 -6.58 4.28
C ARG A 167 1.26 -5.43 5.07
N ARG A 168 0.92 -4.31 4.43
CA ARG A 168 0.22 -3.17 5.06
C ARG A 168 -1.18 -3.55 5.54
N VAL A 169 -1.94 -4.29 4.75
CA VAL A 169 -3.28 -4.77 5.14
C VAL A 169 -3.17 -5.69 6.36
N ASN A 170 -2.19 -6.60 6.39
CA ASN A 170 -1.96 -7.49 7.53
C ASN A 170 -1.52 -6.73 8.79
N GLY A 171 -0.64 -5.74 8.65
CA GLY A 171 -0.25 -4.86 9.75
C GLY A 171 -1.43 -4.08 10.32
N LEU A 172 -2.30 -3.56 9.47
CA LEU A 172 -3.54 -2.90 9.91
C LEU A 172 -4.46 -3.87 10.65
N ARG A 173 -4.65 -5.09 10.12
CA ARG A 173 -5.57 -6.08 10.69
C ARG A 173 -5.12 -6.63 12.04
N HIS A 174 -3.83 -6.97 12.18
CA HIS A 174 -3.34 -7.71 13.33
C HIS A 174 -2.60 -6.86 14.36
N VAL A 175 -2.07 -5.69 13.99
CA VAL A 175 -1.28 -4.84 14.90
C VAL A 175 -2.06 -3.57 15.24
N ILE A 176 -2.36 -2.73 14.24
CA ILE A 176 -2.85 -1.36 14.48
C ILE A 176 -4.30 -1.34 14.98
N ILE A 177 -5.22 -2.09 14.34
CA ILE A 177 -6.63 -2.09 14.75
C ILE A 177 -6.78 -2.61 16.20
N PRO A 178 -6.21 -3.78 16.58
CA PRO A 178 -6.28 -4.25 17.96
C PRO A 178 -5.64 -3.29 18.98
N GLN A 179 -4.53 -2.64 18.63
CA GLN A 179 -3.89 -1.64 19.49
C GLN A 179 -4.81 -0.42 19.73
N LEU A 180 -5.51 0.05 18.70
CA LEU A 180 -6.47 1.15 18.82
C LEU A 180 -7.70 0.76 19.62
N GLU A 181 -8.21 -0.46 19.45
CA GLU A 181 -9.36 -0.97 20.22
C GLU A 181 -9.02 -1.08 21.72
N ARG A 182 -7.85 -1.63 22.06
CA ARG A 182 -7.37 -1.69 23.44
C ARG A 182 -7.17 -0.30 24.06
N THR A 183 -6.64 0.63 23.29
CA THR A 183 -6.48 2.04 23.73
C THR A 183 -7.84 2.69 23.98
N LEU A 184 -8.85 2.41 23.14
CA LEU A 184 -10.19 2.95 23.32
C LEU A 184 -10.86 2.42 24.59
N VAL A 185 -10.72 1.11 24.86
CA VAL A 185 -11.23 0.49 26.10
C VAL A 185 -10.58 1.15 27.32
N TYR A 186 -9.26 1.32 27.32
CA TYR A 186 -8.54 2.00 28.41
C TYR A 186 -9.07 3.42 28.68
N ILE A 187 -9.27 4.22 27.62
CA ILE A 187 -9.78 5.59 27.79
C ILE A 187 -11.19 5.58 28.38
N ILE A 188 -12.05 4.64 27.97
CA ILE A 188 -13.41 4.51 28.53
C ILE A 188 -13.34 4.13 30.00
N THR A 189 -12.55 3.11 30.36
CA THR A 189 -12.46 2.63 31.76
C THR A 189 -11.92 3.68 32.71
N GLU A 190 -10.89 4.44 32.30
CA GLU A 190 -10.34 5.54 33.11
C GLU A 190 -11.35 6.67 33.28
N ARG A 191 -12.07 7.03 32.20
CA ARG A 191 -13.08 8.08 32.27
C ARG A 191 -14.25 7.70 33.17
N ASP A 192 -14.73 6.47 33.08
CA ASP A 192 -15.78 5.97 33.95
C ASP A 192 -15.35 6.01 35.42
N GLU A 193 -14.06 5.78 35.71
CA GLU A 193 -13.51 5.87 37.07
C GLU A 193 -13.41 7.32 37.55
N TYR A 194 -12.93 8.24 36.72
CA TYR A 194 -12.94 9.68 37.03
C TYR A 194 -14.37 10.20 37.30
N GLU A 195 -15.36 9.77 36.50
CA GLU A 195 -16.77 10.14 36.70
C GLU A 195 -17.33 9.56 38.01
N ARG A 196 -16.95 8.32 38.38
CA ARG A 196 -17.31 7.72 39.68
C ARG A 196 -16.73 8.51 40.86
N GLU A 197 -15.46 8.89 40.79
CA GLU A 197 -14.80 9.67 41.84
C GLU A 197 -15.43 11.07 42.01
N GLU A 198 -15.73 11.75 40.90
CA GLU A 198 -16.38 13.06 40.91
C GLU A 198 -17.81 12.96 41.47
N PHE A 199 -18.57 11.94 41.06
CA PHE A 199 -19.90 11.68 41.61
C PHE A 199 -19.87 11.46 43.13
N TYR A 200 -18.90 10.69 43.64
CA TYR A 200 -18.73 10.49 45.07
C TYR A 200 -18.40 11.79 45.81
N ARG A 201 -17.49 12.62 45.26
CA ARG A 201 -17.15 13.94 45.82
C ARG A 201 -18.37 14.86 45.91
N LEU A 202 -19.15 14.96 44.83
CA LEU A 202 -20.38 15.76 44.80
C LEU A 202 -21.43 15.25 45.79
N LYS A 203 -21.59 13.93 45.91
CA LYS A 203 -22.50 13.31 46.88
C LYS A 203 -22.13 13.69 48.31
N LYS A 204 -20.84 13.63 48.68
CA LYS A 204 -20.35 14.02 50.00
C LYS A 204 -20.52 15.50 50.29
N ILE A 205 -20.27 16.38 49.32
CA ILE A 205 -20.51 17.82 49.47
C ILE A 205 -21.99 18.10 49.70
N ARG A 206 -22.88 17.45 48.94
CA ARG A 206 -24.33 17.58 49.10
C ARG A 206 -24.83 17.06 50.46
N GLU A 207 -24.27 15.96 50.94
CA GLU A 207 -24.54 15.41 52.27
C GLU A 207 -24.12 16.39 53.38
N LYS A 208 -22.91 16.96 53.28
CA LYS A 208 -22.43 17.98 54.21
C LYS A 208 -23.28 19.26 54.18
N LYS A 209 -23.65 19.74 52.99
CA LYS A 209 -24.53 20.91 52.84
C LYS A 209 -25.91 20.67 53.47
N LYS A 210 -26.54 19.53 53.19
CA LYS A 210 -27.82 19.16 53.83
C LYS A 210 -27.71 19.05 55.34
N ARG A 211 -26.58 18.57 55.86
CA ARG A 211 -26.34 18.50 57.32
C ARG A 211 -26.25 19.91 57.91
N ASN A 212 -25.45 20.78 57.32
CA ASN A 212 -25.32 22.17 57.73
C ASN A 212 -26.67 22.91 57.64
N ASP A 213 -27.44 22.72 56.55
CA ASP A 213 -28.76 23.33 56.39
C ASP A 213 -29.74 22.87 57.49
N ARG A 214 -29.68 21.59 57.91
CA ARG A 214 -30.46 21.07 59.04
C ARG A 214 -30.00 21.66 60.37
N GLU A 215 -28.69 21.76 60.60
CA GLU A 215 -28.12 22.39 61.80
C GLU A 215 -28.56 23.87 61.90
N THR A 216 -28.48 24.63 60.80
CA THR A 216 -28.94 26.03 60.78
C THR A 216 -30.44 26.17 60.99
N SER A 217 -31.27 25.28 60.44
CA SER A 217 -32.72 25.29 60.70
C SER A 217 -33.04 24.94 62.16
N HIS A 218 -32.29 23.99 62.72
CA HIS A 218 -32.45 23.57 64.12
C HIS A 218 -32.03 24.67 65.09
N ASP A 219 -30.96 25.42 64.77
CA ASP A 219 -30.51 26.59 65.52
C ASP A 219 -31.52 27.76 65.39
N PHE A 220 -32.10 27.98 64.21
CA PHE A 220 -33.17 28.96 64.03
C PHE A 220 -34.43 28.62 64.83
N THR A 221 -34.83 27.35 64.87
CA THR A 221 -35.99 26.91 65.65
C THR A 221 -35.71 26.99 67.15
N ARG A 222 -34.47 26.70 67.58
CA ARG A 222 -34.04 26.92 68.96
C ARG A 222 -34.08 28.40 69.36
N CYS A 223 -33.57 29.30 68.53
CA CYS A 223 -33.62 30.74 68.79
C CYS A 223 -35.06 31.28 68.79
N ALA A 224 -35.95 30.76 67.95
CA ALA A 224 -37.37 31.14 67.94
C ALA A 224 -38.10 30.70 69.22
N ASN A 225 -37.88 29.46 69.67
CA ASN A 225 -38.49 28.96 70.91
C ASN A 225 -37.97 29.70 72.15
N ILE A 226 -36.70 30.11 72.16
CA ILE A 226 -36.13 30.90 73.27
C ILE A 226 -36.75 32.31 73.33
N LEU A 227 -37.15 32.90 72.19
CA LEU A 227 -37.84 34.19 72.16
C LEU A 227 -39.32 34.09 72.60
N GLU A 228 -40.02 33.02 72.23
CA GLU A 228 -41.40 32.75 72.71
C GLU A 228 -41.45 32.46 74.21
N ASP A 229 -40.43 31.83 74.79
CA ASP A 229 -40.33 31.60 76.24
C ASP A 229 -40.06 32.91 77.01
N THR A 230 -39.30 33.87 76.45
CA THR A 230 -39.06 35.17 77.10
C THR A 230 -40.26 36.12 77.07
N ASP A 231 -41.15 36.00 76.08
CA ASP A 231 -42.36 36.83 75.98
C ASP A 231 -43.47 36.37 76.95
N ASN A 232 -43.46 35.11 77.40
CA ASN A 232 -44.39 34.60 78.43
C ASN A 232 -44.00 34.96 79.87
N ASP A 233 -42.73 35.29 80.13
CA ASP A 233 -42.24 35.70 81.46
C ASP A 233 -42.38 37.22 81.73
N LEU A 234 -42.85 38.02 80.76
CA LEU A 234 -43.04 39.48 80.87
C LEU A 234 -44.48 39.92 81.23
N LEU A 235 -45.35 38.99 81.64
CA LEU A 235 -46.77 39.23 81.95
C LEU A 235 -47.18 39.01 83.43
N PHE A 236 -46.26 39.27 84.36
CA PHE A 236 -46.57 39.42 85.80
C PHE A 236 -45.99 40.72 86.37
#